data_AF-A0A1F7INQ6-F1
#
_entry.id   AF-A0A1F7INQ6-F1
#
_cell.length_a   1.000
_cell.length_b   1.000
_cell.length_c   1.000
_cell.angle_alpha   90.00
_cell.angle_beta   90.00
_cell.angle_gamma   90.00
#
_symmetry.space_group_name_H-M   'P 1'
#
loop_
_entity.id
_entity.type
_entity.pdbx_description
1 polymer ?
#
loop_
_entity_poly.entity_id
_entity_poly.type
_entity_poly.pdbx_seq_one_letter_code
_entity_poly.pdbx_strand_id
1 'polypeptide(L)'
;MFSYNCTNCHDVFGCANLQNKSFCIFNRQLTEQEYREKIRLYNVLPYEKIFQLFEEVKEKYPLTQTHEAHNENSQYGNYVHYSKNCYLCFDAGHNEDCSYMYDSFYNKVCYDGTYTGQRNELCYEAVDSNDIFNCNFVVFSQNCSESSYLFNCSNVKDSLGCVSLSNKQYCVLNRQLTKEQYQKIKEELYKEFRQNKTGWGELAFPI
;
A
#
# COMPACT_ATOMS: atom_id res chain seq x y z
N MET A 1 -0.52 20.02 30.27
CA MET A 1 -1.03 20.28 28.91
C MET A 1 -1.31 18.93 28.28
N PHE A 2 -2.53 18.68 27.81
CA PHE A 2 -2.86 17.51 26.99
C PHE A 2 -3.72 17.94 25.80
N SER A 3 -3.44 17.33 24.66
CA SER A 3 -3.98 17.68 23.35
C SER A 3 -4.05 16.42 22.49
N TYR A 4 -5.08 16.28 21.65
CA TYR A 4 -5.19 15.15 20.72
C TYR A 4 -5.74 15.58 19.36
N ASN A 5 -5.01 15.23 18.30
CA ASN A 5 -5.21 15.60 16.88
C ASN A 5 -5.59 17.08 16.61
N CYS A 6 -4.58 17.94 16.46
CA CYS A 6 -4.75 19.38 16.20
C CYS A 6 -3.63 19.94 15.30
N THR A 7 -3.97 20.82 14.36
CA THR A 7 -3.00 21.51 13.47
C THR A 7 -3.32 23.01 13.39
N ASN A 8 -2.27 23.85 13.49
CA ASN A 8 -2.31 25.33 13.54
C ASN A 8 -3.06 25.92 14.77
N CYS A 9 -2.44 25.90 15.95
CA CYS A 9 -3.07 26.27 17.23
C CYS A 9 -2.33 27.36 18.01
N HIS A 10 -3.10 28.24 18.68
CA HIS A 10 -2.66 29.12 19.77
C HIS A 10 -3.74 29.12 20.87
N ASP A 11 -3.33 29.12 22.15
CA ASP A 11 -4.19 29.05 23.34
C ASP A 11 -5.21 27.87 23.36
N VAL A 12 -4.76 26.68 23.79
CA VAL A 12 -5.60 25.45 23.88
C VAL A 12 -5.35 24.68 25.18
N PHE A 13 -6.41 24.15 25.81
CA PHE A 13 -6.31 23.28 26.99
C PHE A 13 -7.36 22.15 26.99
N GLY A 14 -6.91 20.89 26.90
CA GLY A 14 -7.79 19.71 26.98
C GLY A 14 -8.61 19.46 25.72
N CYS A 15 -7.99 19.45 24.54
CA CYS A 15 -8.69 19.30 23.25
C CYS A 15 -8.66 17.87 22.70
N ALA A 16 -9.66 17.53 21.88
CA ALA A 16 -9.65 16.38 20.99
C ALA A 16 -10.28 16.75 19.63
N ASN A 17 -9.54 16.48 18.54
CA ASN A 17 -9.96 16.53 17.13
C ASN A 17 -10.42 17.91 16.59
N LEU A 18 -9.51 18.90 16.56
CA LEU A 18 -9.79 20.25 16.07
C LEU A 18 -8.87 20.71 14.93
N GLN A 19 -9.45 21.26 13.87
CA GLN A 19 -8.73 21.90 12.76
C GLN A 19 -9.05 23.40 12.70
N ASN A 20 -8.01 24.23 12.58
CA ASN A 20 -8.08 25.69 12.34
C ASN A 20 -8.95 26.51 13.32
N LYS A 21 -8.77 26.30 14.64
CA LYS A 21 -9.47 27.05 15.72
C LYS A 21 -8.52 27.42 16.86
N SER A 22 -8.82 28.55 17.53
CA SER A 22 -8.10 29.07 18.71
C SER A 22 -9.04 29.20 19.91
N PHE A 23 -8.50 29.39 21.12
CA PHE A 23 -9.27 29.57 22.37
C PHE A 23 -10.24 28.40 22.68
N CYS A 24 -9.71 27.18 22.68
CA CYS A 24 -10.52 25.96 22.78
C CYS A 24 -10.27 25.20 24.09
N ILE A 25 -11.37 24.76 24.74
CA ILE A 25 -11.37 23.90 25.93
C ILE A 25 -12.37 22.76 25.68
N PHE A 26 -11.96 21.50 25.87
CA PHE A 26 -12.82 20.31 25.74
C PHE A 26 -13.67 20.27 24.45
N ASN A 27 -13.00 20.44 23.30
CA ASN A 27 -13.59 20.51 21.95
C ASN A 27 -14.60 21.66 21.71
N ARG A 28 -14.72 22.61 22.65
CA ARG A 28 -15.54 23.81 22.51
C ARG A 28 -14.65 25.03 22.25
N GLN A 29 -14.92 25.74 21.15
CA GLN A 29 -14.36 27.06 20.90
C GLN A 29 -15.06 28.10 21.78
N LEU A 30 -14.28 29.02 22.35
CA LEU A 30 -14.71 30.11 23.21
C LEU A 30 -14.24 31.45 22.65
N THR A 31 -14.79 32.55 23.17
CA THR A 31 -14.13 33.85 23.02
C THR A 31 -12.86 33.91 23.87
N GLU A 32 -11.92 34.79 23.50
CA GLU A 32 -10.66 34.96 24.24
C GLU A 32 -10.89 35.28 25.73
N GLN A 33 -11.87 36.13 26.04
CA GLN A 33 -12.20 36.53 27.40
C GLN A 33 -12.69 35.34 28.23
N GLU A 34 -13.70 34.61 27.73
CA GLU A 34 -14.21 33.38 28.39
C GLU A 34 -13.13 32.32 28.56
N TYR A 35 -12.22 32.17 27.59
CA TYR A 35 -11.09 31.25 27.69
C TYR A 35 -10.15 31.64 28.82
N ARG A 36 -9.74 32.92 28.89
CA ARG A 36 -8.85 33.46 29.92
C ARG A 36 -9.46 33.44 31.33
N GLU A 37 -10.78 33.45 31.45
CA GLU A 37 -11.48 33.23 32.72
C GLU A 37 -11.53 31.74 33.09
N LYS A 38 -12.03 30.89 32.20
CA LYS A 38 -12.19 29.45 32.46
C LYS A 38 -10.86 28.75 32.73
N ILE A 39 -9.78 29.11 32.04
CA ILE A 39 -8.45 28.51 32.27
C ILE A 39 -7.95 28.74 33.70
N ARG A 40 -8.30 29.86 34.34
CA ARG A 40 -7.96 30.13 35.75
C ARG A 40 -8.70 29.21 36.71
N LEU A 41 -9.95 28.86 36.38
CA LEU A 41 -10.76 27.90 37.15
C LEU A 41 -10.23 26.46 37.00
N TYR A 42 -9.75 26.08 35.82
CA TYR A 42 -9.16 24.75 35.60
C TYR A 42 -7.75 24.62 36.21
N ASN A 43 -6.94 25.69 36.21
CA ASN A 43 -5.58 25.67 36.77
C ASN A 43 -5.51 25.46 38.29
N VAL A 44 -6.61 25.62 39.02
CA VAL A 44 -6.70 25.37 40.48
C VAL A 44 -7.26 23.99 40.83
N LEU A 45 -7.65 23.17 39.85
CA LEU A 45 -8.15 21.83 40.07
C LEU A 45 -7.00 20.81 40.19
N PRO A 46 -7.16 19.74 41.00
CA PRO A 46 -6.22 18.64 41.02
C PRO A 46 -6.22 17.90 39.68
N TYR A 47 -5.04 17.40 39.30
CA TYR A 47 -4.77 16.78 38.01
C TYR A 47 -5.77 15.68 37.65
N GLU A 48 -6.14 14.85 38.63
CA GLU A 48 -6.99 13.67 38.47
C GLU A 48 -8.40 14.05 37.96
N LYS A 49 -8.93 15.20 38.41
CA LYS A 49 -10.22 15.72 37.94
C LYS A 49 -10.13 16.25 36.51
N ILE A 50 -9.01 16.89 36.16
CA ILE A 50 -8.78 17.39 34.80
C ILE A 50 -8.63 16.22 33.82
N PHE A 51 -7.97 15.14 34.24
CA PHE A 51 -7.79 13.92 33.45
C PHE A 51 -9.12 13.17 33.24
N GLN A 52 -9.96 13.04 34.27
CA GLN A 52 -11.31 12.47 34.15
C GLN A 52 -12.17 13.24 33.13
N LEU A 53 -12.20 14.58 33.23
CA LEU A 53 -12.91 15.43 32.27
C LEU A 53 -12.38 15.30 30.83
N PHE A 54 -11.09 14.98 30.65
CA PHE A 54 -10.50 14.77 29.33
C PHE A 54 -10.92 13.42 28.71
N GLU A 55 -10.88 12.33 29.47
CA GLU A 55 -11.32 11.02 28.97
C GLU A 55 -12.83 11.01 28.66
N GLU A 56 -13.66 11.66 29.49
CA GLU A 56 -15.10 11.87 29.21
C GLU A 56 -15.39 12.61 27.89
N VAL A 57 -14.45 13.42 27.41
CA VAL A 57 -14.56 14.18 26.15
C VAL A 57 -14.09 13.32 24.98
N LYS A 58 -12.99 12.59 25.17
CA LYS A 58 -12.43 11.65 24.20
C LYS A 58 -13.43 10.53 23.84
N GLU A 59 -14.15 9.97 24.81
CA GLU A 59 -15.20 8.97 24.55
C GLU A 59 -16.37 9.52 23.71
N LYS A 60 -16.68 10.82 23.81
CA LYS A 60 -17.76 11.47 23.05
C LYS A 60 -17.38 11.81 21.59
N TYR A 61 -16.09 11.80 21.27
CA TYR A 61 -15.56 12.12 19.95
C TYR A 61 -14.66 10.98 19.44
N PRO A 62 -15.24 9.81 19.09
CA PRO A 62 -14.48 8.70 18.54
C PRO A 62 -13.76 9.13 17.26
N LEU A 63 -12.50 8.70 17.10
CA LEU A 63 -11.79 8.86 15.84
C LEU A 63 -12.44 7.96 14.77
N THR A 64 -12.69 8.53 13.60
CA THR A 64 -12.83 7.75 12.38
C THR A 64 -11.50 7.07 12.08
N GLN A 65 -11.53 5.80 11.70
CA GLN A 65 -10.34 4.96 11.53
C GLN A 65 -9.43 5.41 10.36
N THR A 66 -9.94 6.27 9.48
CA THR A 66 -9.31 6.61 8.19
C THR A 66 -8.79 8.05 8.15
N HIS A 67 -7.52 8.20 7.80
CA HIS A 67 -6.95 9.44 7.24
C HIS A 67 -7.04 9.36 5.71
N GLU A 68 -7.59 10.35 5.01
CA GLU A 68 -7.66 10.28 3.54
C GLU A 68 -7.80 11.67 2.86
N ALA A 69 -7.45 11.77 1.58
CA ALA A 69 -7.76 12.94 0.75
C ALA A 69 -7.79 12.65 -0.76
N HIS A 70 -8.71 13.27 -1.50
CA HIS A 70 -8.75 13.28 -2.97
C HIS A 70 -8.91 11.91 -3.66
N ASN A 71 -9.64 10.98 -3.06
CA ASN A 71 -9.87 9.63 -3.62
C ASN A 71 -11.16 9.53 -4.46
N GLU A 72 -11.15 8.66 -5.46
CA GLU A 72 -12.33 8.26 -6.26
C GLU A 72 -12.55 6.74 -6.11
N ASN A 73 -13.76 6.31 -5.76
CA ASN A 73 -14.14 4.89 -5.61
C ASN A 73 -13.24 4.02 -4.70
N SER A 74 -12.53 4.59 -3.73
CA SER A 74 -11.49 3.89 -2.93
C SER A 74 -11.78 3.97 -1.42
N GLN A 75 -12.96 3.50 -0.99
CA GLN A 75 -13.58 3.81 0.32
C GLN A 75 -13.05 3.04 1.53
N TYR A 76 -12.19 2.03 1.34
CA TYR A 76 -11.88 1.04 2.39
C TYR A 76 -10.53 1.24 3.08
N GLY A 77 -9.81 2.33 2.77
CA GLY A 77 -8.42 2.50 3.20
C GLY A 77 -8.17 3.55 4.27
N ASN A 78 -7.10 3.29 5.03
CA ASN A 78 -6.47 4.27 5.90
C ASN A 78 -5.33 4.98 5.14
N TYR A 79 -4.97 6.21 5.53
CA TYR A 79 -3.93 7.07 4.94
C TYR A 79 -3.86 7.11 3.38
N VAL A 80 -4.98 6.90 2.68
CA VAL A 80 -5.03 6.87 1.21
C VAL A 80 -5.17 8.27 0.62
N HIS A 81 -4.32 8.61 -0.35
CA HIS A 81 -4.34 9.90 -1.04
C HIS A 81 -4.26 9.76 -2.57
N TYR A 82 -5.10 10.52 -3.29
CA TYR A 82 -5.13 10.61 -4.76
C TYR A 82 -5.36 9.28 -5.51
N SER A 83 -6.08 8.33 -4.91
CA SER A 83 -6.29 6.98 -5.48
C SER A 83 -7.61 6.83 -6.23
N LYS A 84 -7.63 5.99 -7.28
CA LYS A 84 -8.81 5.68 -8.09
C LYS A 84 -9.04 4.17 -8.23
N ASN A 85 -10.25 3.71 -7.92
CA ASN A 85 -10.69 2.31 -8.02
C ASN A 85 -9.83 1.29 -7.21
N CYS A 86 -9.29 1.66 -6.04
CA CYS A 86 -8.46 0.76 -5.23
C CYS A 86 -9.29 -0.03 -4.21
N TYR A 87 -8.99 -1.34 -4.07
CA TYR A 87 -9.63 -2.20 -3.07
C TYR A 87 -8.58 -2.88 -2.18
N LEU A 88 -8.67 -2.62 -0.87
CA LEU A 88 -8.06 -3.33 0.26
C LEU A 88 -6.52 -3.52 0.31
N CYS A 89 -5.71 -2.45 0.25
CA CYS A 89 -4.57 -2.19 1.18
C CYS A 89 -3.89 -0.80 0.96
N PHE A 90 -3.02 -0.35 1.90
CA PHE A 90 -3.06 1.04 2.45
C PHE A 90 -1.72 1.64 2.95
N ASP A 91 -1.12 2.55 2.14
CA ASP A 91 -0.35 3.78 2.52
C ASP A 91 0.67 4.28 1.46
N ALA A 92 0.43 4.04 0.16
CA ALA A 92 1.25 4.64 -0.90
C ALA A 92 0.43 5.01 -2.15
N GLY A 93 0.64 6.22 -2.68
CA GLY A 93 -0.18 6.80 -3.75
C GLY A 93 0.59 7.34 -4.95
N HIS A 94 0.37 6.70 -6.11
CA HIS A 94 0.24 7.16 -7.51
C HIS A 94 -0.20 5.91 -8.33
N ASN A 95 -1.40 5.36 -8.07
CA ASN A 95 -1.78 3.99 -8.46
C ASN A 95 -3.11 3.94 -9.24
N GLU A 96 -3.19 3.03 -10.22
CA GLU A 96 -4.35 2.76 -11.10
C GLU A 96 -4.61 1.23 -11.15
N ASP A 97 -5.88 0.81 -11.05
CA ASP A 97 -6.39 -0.57 -11.23
C ASP A 97 -5.83 -1.71 -10.31
N CYS A 98 -5.77 -1.53 -8.99
CA CYS A 98 -5.14 -2.52 -8.08
C CYS A 98 -6.11 -3.36 -7.22
N SER A 99 -5.87 -4.68 -7.15
CA SER A 99 -6.15 -5.60 -6.00
C SER A 99 -5.28 -5.30 -4.76
N TYR A 100 -5.18 -6.26 -3.82
CA TYR A 100 -4.97 -6.06 -2.38
C TYR A 100 -3.53 -5.65 -1.94
N MET A 101 -3.10 -4.49 -2.43
CA MET A 101 -1.76 -3.89 -2.40
C MET A 101 -1.38 -3.14 -1.12
N TYR A 102 -0.35 -3.59 -0.41
CA TYR A 102 0.17 -3.06 0.85
C TYR A 102 1.71 -2.91 0.83
N ASP A 103 2.42 -1.80 0.65
CA ASP A 103 2.11 -0.47 0.13
C ASP A 103 3.24 -0.08 -0.82
N SER A 104 2.94 0.45 -2.01
CA SER A 104 3.92 1.22 -2.81
C SER A 104 3.30 1.86 -4.06
N PHE A 105 3.68 3.13 -4.31
CA PHE A 105 3.61 3.82 -5.60
C PHE A 105 4.64 3.24 -6.58
N TYR A 106 4.51 3.24 -7.90
CA TYR A 106 3.41 3.68 -8.78
C TYR A 106 2.96 2.43 -9.54
N ASN A 107 1.67 2.13 -9.66
CA ASN A 107 1.19 0.85 -10.23
C ASN A 107 0.14 1.06 -11.32
N LYS A 108 0.17 0.19 -12.35
CA LYS A 108 -0.79 0.19 -13.46
C LYS A 108 -1.32 -1.22 -13.73
N VAL A 109 -2.19 -1.66 -12.83
CA VAL A 109 -2.87 -2.95 -12.70
C VAL A 109 -2.14 -4.00 -11.85
N CYS A 110 -2.80 -4.47 -10.79
CA CYS A 110 -2.26 -5.47 -9.87
C CYS A 110 -3.32 -6.50 -9.48
N TYR A 111 -2.95 -7.77 -9.43
CA TYR A 111 -3.51 -8.69 -8.44
C TYR A 111 -2.40 -9.26 -7.55
N ASP A 112 -2.74 -9.29 -6.28
CA ASP A 112 -1.91 -9.58 -5.13
C ASP A 112 -0.91 -8.44 -4.84
N GLY A 113 0.32 -8.79 -4.47
CA GLY A 113 1.09 -8.07 -3.44
C GLY A 113 1.93 -6.82 -3.82
N THR A 114 2.25 -5.86 -2.92
CA THR A 114 2.42 -5.82 -1.43
C THR A 114 3.88 -6.07 -0.99
N TYR A 115 4.90 -5.19 -1.13
CA TYR A 115 5.06 -3.79 -0.62
C TYR A 115 6.14 -3.01 -1.45
N THR A 116 6.11 -3.01 -2.80
CA THR A 116 7.29 -2.60 -3.62
C THR A 116 7.07 -1.57 -4.75
N GLY A 117 7.85 -0.47 -4.72
CA GLY A 117 7.83 0.64 -5.70
C GLY A 117 9.17 0.78 -6.47
N GLN A 118 9.34 1.64 -7.49
CA GLN A 118 8.43 2.63 -8.10
C GLN A 118 8.38 2.45 -9.64
N ARG A 119 7.15 2.45 -10.21
CA ARG A 119 6.78 2.31 -11.65
C ARG A 119 6.63 0.86 -12.14
N ASN A 120 5.48 0.26 -11.82
CA ASN A 120 5.05 -1.11 -12.10
C ASN A 120 3.90 -1.13 -13.16
N GLU A 121 3.83 -2.17 -14.02
CA GLU A 121 2.97 -2.11 -15.23
C GLU A 121 2.00 -3.29 -15.52
N LEU A 122 2.04 -4.45 -14.82
CA LEU A 122 0.94 -5.46 -14.74
C LEU A 122 1.41 -6.72 -13.95
N CYS A 123 0.80 -7.05 -12.79
CA CYS A 123 1.30 -8.06 -11.81
C CYS A 123 0.28 -9.16 -11.40
N TYR A 124 0.76 -10.38 -11.07
CA TYR A 124 -0.08 -11.56 -10.71
C TYR A 124 0.69 -12.79 -10.11
N GLU A 125 1.42 -12.83 -9.01
CA GLU A 125 1.51 -12.08 -7.77
C GLU A 125 2.99 -12.06 -7.36
N ALA A 126 3.49 -10.94 -6.82
CA ALA A 126 4.92 -10.77 -6.52
C ALA A 126 5.18 -10.65 -5.02
N VAL A 127 6.29 -11.25 -4.55
CA VAL A 127 6.79 -11.12 -3.18
C VAL A 127 8.22 -10.58 -3.21
N ASP A 128 8.45 -9.47 -2.51
CA ASP A 128 9.75 -8.79 -2.37
C ASP A 128 10.51 -8.64 -3.71
N SER A 129 9.82 -8.09 -4.72
CA SER A 129 10.34 -7.96 -6.09
C SER A 129 10.06 -6.60 -6.70
N ASN A 130 11.00 -6.11 -7.53
CA ASN A 130 11.02 -4.77 -8.12
C ASN A 130 11.26 -4.84 -9.65
N ASP A 131 10.76 -3.87 -10.41
CA ASP A 131 11.03 -3.76 -11.86
C ASP A 131 10.65 -5.05 -12.63
N ILE A 132 9.40 -5.50 -12.47
CA ILE A 132 8.86 -6.75 -13.04
C ILE A 132 7.88 -6.45 -14.17
N PHE A 133 8.10 -7.04 -15.35
CA PHE A 133 7.24 -6.84 -16.54
C PHE A 133 6.82 -8.17 -17.17
N ASN A 134 5.51 -8.41 -17.32
CA ASN A 134 4.97 -9.64 -17.91
C ASN A 134 5.64 -10.92 -17.34
N CYS A 135 5.59 -11.06 -16.02
CA CYS A 135 6.15 -12.21 -15.32
C CYS A 135 5.16 -12.82 -14.33
N ASN A 136 5.31 -14.12 -14.07
CA ASN A 136 4.38 -14.91 -13.25
C ASN A 136 5.16 -15.76 -12.24
N PHE A 137 4.68 -15.84 -11.00
CA PHE A 137 5.32 -16.56 -9.89
C PHE A 137 6.78 -16.13 -9.67
N VAL A 138 6.96 -14.93 -9.11
CA VAL A 138 8.25 -14.27 -8.93
C VAL A 138 8.48 -13.93 -7.46
N VAL A 139 9.63 -14.38 -6.93
CA VAL A 139 10.02 -14.19 -5.53
C VAL A 139 11.46 -13.69 -5.44
N PHE A 140 11.71 -12.69 -4.59
CA PHE A 140 13.05 -12.10 -4.34
C PHE A 140 13.81 -11.69 -5.60
N SER A 141 13.14 -11.19 -6.64
CA SER A 141 13.75 -10.94 -7.95
C SER A 141 13.62 -9.49 -8.40
N GLN A 142 14.57 -9.02 -9.22
CA GLN A 142 14.61 -7.63 -9.69
C GLN A 142 14.93 -7.54 -11.19
N ASN A 143 14.39 -6.52 -11.87
CA ASN A 143 14.68 -6.21 -13.28
C ASN A 143 14.39 -7.41 -14.19
N CYS A 144 13.21 -8.02 -14.04
CA CYS A 144 12.87 -9.25 -14.76
C CYS A 144 11.73 -9.03 -15.76
N SER A 145 11.84 -9.65 -16.94
CA SER A 145 10.83 -9.50 -18.01
C SER A 145 10.54 -10.80 -18.78
N GLU A 146 9.32 -10.97 -19.30
CA GLU A 146 8.94 -12.09 -20.19
C GLU A 146 9.27 -13.49 -19.62
N SER A 147 9.19 -13.64 -18.30
CA SER A 147 9.74 -14.79 -17.56
C SER A 147 8.76 -15.36 -16.55
N SER A 148 8.92 -16.60 -16.12
CA SER A 148 8.02 -17.19 -15.11
C SER A 148 8.71 -18.23 -14.23
N TYR A 149 8.21 -18.41 -13.01
CA TYR A 149 8.80 -19.27 -11.97
C TYR A 149 10.24 -18.84 -11.68
N LEU A 150 10.39 -17.63 -11.16
CA LEU A 150 11.69 -17.04 -10.80
C LEU A 150 11.86 -16.98 -9.28
N PHE A 151 13.02 -17.42 -8.81
CA PHE A 151 13.42 -17.29 -7.42
C PHE A 151 14.82 -16.66 -7.33
N ASN A 152 14.95 -15.55 -6.59
CA ASN A 152 16.24 -14.89 -6.34
C ASN A 152 17.00 -14.49 -7.64
N CYS A 153 16.30 -13.95 -8.64
CA CYS A 153 16.88 -13.63 -9.96
C CYS A 153 17.06 -12.12 -10.17
N SER A 154 18.08 -11.70 -10.95
CA SER A 154 18.37 -10.28 -11.20
C SER A 154 18.76 -10.01 -12.66
N ASN A 155 18.08 -9.08 -13.33
CA ASN A 155 18.30 -8.81 -14.76
C ASN A 155 18.16 -10.09 -15.62
N VAL A 156 16.97 -10.72 -15.52
CA VAL A 156 16.62 -11.96 -16.23
C VAL A 156 15.47 -11.72 -17.20
N LYS A 157 15.65 -12.15 -18.46
CA LYS A 157 14.64 -11.98 -19.51
C LYS A 157 14.34 -13.31 -20.21
N ASP A 158 13.14 -13.49 -20.75
CA ASP A 158 12.78 -14.65 -21.60
C ASP A 158 13.28 -15.97 -20.97
N SER A 159 12.87 -16.25 -19.72
CA SER A 159 13.37 -17.39 -18.95
C SER A 159 12.31 -18.07 -18.09
N LEU A 160 12.46 -19.38 -17.87
CA LEU A 160 11.47 -20.22 -17.20
C LEU A 160 12.10 -21.11 -16.12
N GLY A 161 11.51 -21.13 -14.92
CA GLY A 161 11.92 -22.03 -13.84
C GLY A 161 13.35 -21.78 -13.36
N CYS A 162 13.75 -20.51 -13.22
CA CYS A 162 15.13 -20.12 -12.96
C CYS A 162 15.35 -19.68 -11.52
N VAL A 163 16.50 -20.04 -10.96
CA VAL A 163 16.85 -19.87 -9.55
C VAL A 163 18.25 -19.28 -9.44
N SER A 164 18.41 -18.16 -8.71
CA SER A 164 19.72 -17.53 -8.46
C SER A 164 20.52 -17.19 -9.73
N LEU A 165 19.83 -16.75 -10.79
CA LEU A 165 20.46 -16.27 -12.03
C LEU A 165 20.60 -14.75 -12.04
N SER A 166 21.74 -14.26 -12.54
CA SER A 166 21.96 -12.84 -12.79
C SER A 166 22.45 -12.57 -14.21
N ASN A 167 21.90 -11.54 -14.87
CA ASN A 167 22.28 -11.09 -16.22
C ASN A 167 22.17 -12.20 -17.29
N LYS A 168 20.96 -12.78 -17.42
CA LYS A 168 20.70 -13.92 -18.31
C LYS A 168 19.43 -13.75 -19.14
N GLN A 169 19.41 -14.41 -20.29
CA GLN A 169 18.23 -14.51 -21.15
C GLN A 169 18.18 -15.87 -21.82
N TYR A 170 17.00 -16.33 -22.23
CA TYR A 170 16.81 -17.64 -22.89
C TYR A 170 17.26 -18.81 -22.00
N CYS A 171 16.87 -18.79 -20.73
CA CYS A 171 17.18 -19.83 -19.75
C CYS A 171 15.96 -20.69 -19.41
N VAL A 172 16.14 -22.00 -19.35
CA VAL A 172 15.13 -22.94 -18.86
C VAL A 172 15.79 -23.82 -17.81
N LEU A 173 15.27 -23.84 -16.57
CA LEU A 173 15.85 -24.61 -15.45
C LEU A 173 17.35 -24.34 -15.29
N ASN A 174 17.74 -23.06 -15.25
CA ASN A 174 19.12 -22.55 -15.23
C ASN A 174 20.02 -22.90 -16.43
N ARG A 175 19.52 -23.65 -17.43
CA ARG A 175 20.28 -23.95 -18.65
C ARG A 175 20.17 -22.81 -19.66
N GLN A 176 21.30 -22.21 -20.02
CA GLN A 176 21.40 -21.28 -21.15
C GLN A 176 21.10 -22.01 -22.47
N LEU A 177 20.19 -21.45 -23.27
CA LEU A 177 19.84 -21.91 -24.61
C LEU A 177 20.22 -20.86 -25.65
N THR A 178 20.19 -21.24 -26.93
CA THR A 178 20.07 -20.25 -28.02
C THR A 178 18.63 -19.72 -28.08
N LYS A 179 18.43 -18.57 -28.75
CA LYS A 179 17.12 -17.97 -28.92
C LYS A 179 16.13 -18.91 -29.63
N GLU A 180 16.61 -19.62 -30.64
CA GLU A 180 15.83 -20.56 -31.48
C GLU A 180 15.40 -21.77 -30.66
N GLN A 181 16.31 -22.30 -29.83
CA GLN A 181 16.02 -23.39 -28.89
C GLN A 181 14.98 -22.97 -27.84
N TYR A 182 15.12 -21.77 -27.27
CA TYR A 182 14.18 -21.24 -26.30
C TYR A 182 12.79 -21.01 -26.90
N GLN A 183 12.72 -20.39 -28.09
CA GLN A 183 11.45 -20.18 -28.81
C GLN A 183 10.73 -21.50 -29.09
N LYS A 184 11.46 -22.52 -29.57
CA LYS A 184 10.90 -23.86 -29.80
C LYS A 184 10.32 -24.46 -28.51
N ILE A 185 11.06 -24.43 -27.40
CA ILE A 185 10.60 -24.96 -26.11
C ILE A 185 9.40 -24.17 -25.57
N LYS A 186 9.42 -22.83 -25.67
CA LYS A 186 8.30 -21.95 -25.28
C LYS A 186 7.02 -22.30 -26.05
N GLU A 187 7.12 -22.53 -27.36
CA GLU A 187 5.99 -22.99 -28.17
C GLU A 187 5.49 -24.40 -27.83
N GLU A 188 6.38 -25.35 -27.58
CA GLU A 188 6.03 -26.73 -27.23
C GLU A 188 5.29 -26.77 -25.88
N LEU A 189 5.80 -26.06 -24.87
CA LEU A 189 5.16 -25.92 -23.56
C LEU A 189 3.79 -25.25 -23.66
N TYR A 190 3.64 -24.17 -24.44
CA TYR A 190 2.32 -23.54 -24.65
C TYR A 190 1.30 -24.43 -25.36
N LYS A 191 1.74 -25.35 -26.23
CA LYS A 191 0.85 -26.33 -26.87
C LYS A 191 0.43 -27.38 -25.83
N GLU A 192 1.36 -27.87 -25.02
CA GLU A 192 1.09 -28.83 -23.96
C GLU A 192 0.12 -28.30 -22.90
N PHE A 193 0.34 -27.08 -22.37
CA PHE A 193 -0.53 -26.47 -21.35
C PHE A 193 -1.97 -26.23 -21.83
N ARG A 194 -2.20 -26.04 -23.14
CA ARG A 194 -3.55 -25.90 -23.72
C ARG A 194 -4.25 -27.24 -23.93
N GLN A 195 -3.50 -28.30 -24.22
CA GLN A 195 -4.04 -29.61 -24.58
C GLN A 195 -4.27 -30.50 -23.36
N ASN A 196 -3.29 -30.54 -22.46
CA ASN A 196 -3.34 -31.37 -21.28
C ASN A 196 -3.81 -30.52 -20.09
N LYS A 197 -4.99 -30.84 -19.54
CA LYS A 197 -5.52 -30.24 -18.30
C LYS A 197 -4.74 -30.76 -17.07
N THR A 198 -3.43 -30.51 -17.02
CA THR A 198 -2.48 -31.01 -16.02
C THR A 198 -2.62 -30.36 -14.63
N GLY A 199 -3.68 -29.59 -14.38
CA GLY A 199 -3.74 -28.57 -13.32
C GLY A 199 -3.09 -27.23 -13.73
N TRP A 200 -2.16 -27.24 -14.70
CA TRP A 200 -1.52 -26.02 -15.22
C TRP A 200 -2.38 -25.30 -16.28
N GLY A 201 -3.54 -25.84 -16.64
CA GLY A 201 -4.49 -25.20 -17.57
C GLY A 201 -5.19 -23.97 -16.99
N GLU A 202 -5.21 -23.83 -15.66
CA GLU A 202 -5.66 -22.60 -14.97
C GLU A 202 -4.56 -21.52 -14.93
N LEU A 203 -3.32 -21.89 -15.30
CA LEU A 203 -2.16 -21.01 -15.46
C LEU A 203 -2.02 -20.55 -16.92
N ALA A 204 -3.07 -20.72 -17.73
CA ALA A 204 -3.11 -20.30 -19.13
C ALA A 204 -3.19 -18.78 -19.22
N PHE A 205 -2.02 -18.17 -19.44
CA PHE A 205 -1.82 -16.72 -19.59
C PHE A 205 -2.90 -16.07 -20.48
N PRO A 206 -3.66 -15.08 -19.99
CA PRO A 206 -4.38 -14.17 -20.87
C PRO A 206 -3.37 -13.36 -21.69
N ILE A 207 -3.74 -13.05 -22.94
CA ILE A 207 -2.98 -12.20 -23.88
C ILE A 207 -3.55 -10.79 -23.82
#